data_AF-A0A094ZVR6-F1
#
_entry.id   AF-A0A094ZVR6-F1
#
_cell.length_a   1.000
_cell.length_b   1.000
_cell.length_c   1.000
_cell.angle_alpha   90.00
_cell.angle_beta   90.00
_cell.angle_gamma   90.00
#
_symmetry.space_group_name_H-M   'P 1'
#
loop_
_entity.id
_entity.type
_entity.pdbx_description
1 polymer ?
#
loop_
_entity_poly.entity_id
_entity_poly.type
_entity_poly.pdbx_seq_one_letter_code
_entity_poly.pdbx_strand_id
1 'polypeptide(L)'
;MEAFEILDFDFSSSNISDKFIMKSECMREAFNELDTSSEVLEVAVIPPPAVQSRLRLTTYGFAGTMHFDLPRSSDQVEVFESAAASPRIARFRLSLLRLATSRALSMASRISLRINDRGFLSIQYMINLSDGEVAFVEFFCVPDVDETDQSESQTSTNSPQKSSKISHFASTLKCPTNATDPDWSD
;
A
#
# COMPACT_ATOMS: atom_id res chain seq x y z
N MET A 1 15.78 -36.54 7.35
CA MET A 1 15.67 -35.12 6.96
C MET A 1 14.38 -34.65 7.63
N GLU A 2 14.48 -33.93 8.73
CA GLU A 2 13.30 -33.38 9.39
C GLU A 2 12.72 -32.31 8.47
N ALA A 3 11.41 -32.37 8.20
CA ALA A 3 10.75 -31.34 7.44
C ALA A 3 10.84 -30.03 8.24
N PHE A 4 11.35 -28.97 7.61
CA PHE A 4 11.29 -27.64 8.20
C PHE A 4 9.82 -27.28 8.44
N GLU A 5 9.58 -26.54 9.52
CA GLU A 5 8.25 -26.02 9.85
C GLU A 5 7.73 -25.19 8.66
N ILE A 6 6.62 -25.63 8.08
CA ILE A 6 5.98 -24.93 6.97
C ILE A 6 5.26 -23.73 7.56
N LEU A 7 5.67 -22.52 7.16
CA LEU A 7 4.98 -21.30 7.54
C LEU A 7 3.59 -21.28 6.91
N ASP A 8 2.56 -21.31 7.74
CA ASP A 8 1.17 -21.10 7.33
C ASP A 8 0.76 -19.67 7.67
N PHE A 9 0.51 -18.87 6.63
CA PHE A 9 0.05 -17.49 6.78
C PHE A 9 -1.46 -17.38 7.03
N ASP A 10 -2.19 -18.50 6.93
CA ASP A 10 -3.65 -18.61 7.02
C ASP A 10 -4.40 -17.57 6.17
N PHE A 11 -3.91 -17.37 4.94
CA PHE A 11 -4.47 -16.36 4.04
C PHE A 11 -5.89 -16.74 3.59
N SER A 12 -6.21 -18.03 3.58
CA SER A 12 -7.51 -18.55 3.14
C SER A 12 -8.67 -18.20 4.09
N SER A 13 -8.39 -18.03 5.39
CA SER A 13 -9.38 -17.64 6.40
C SER A 13 -9.42 -16.12 6.61
N SER A 14 -8.37 -15.39 6.20
CA SER A 14 -8.26 -13.95 6.39
C SER A 14 -9.21 -13.16 5.48
N ASN A 15 -9.73 -12.04 5.98
CA ASN A 15 -10.56 -11.17 5.17
C ASN A 15 -9.70 -10.48 4.11
N ILE A 16 -9.92 -10.81 2.85
CA ILE A 16 -9.27 -10.14 1.73
C ILE A 16 -9.85 -8.72 1.63
N SER A 17 -9.00 -7.72 1.88
CA SER A 17 -9.41 -6.31 1.89
C SER A 17 -9.27 -5.67 0.50
N ASP A 18 -8.28 -6.14 -0.26
CA ASP A 18 -8.02 -5.72 -1.65
C ASP A 18 -7.70 -6.91 -2.53
N LYS A 19 -8.25 -6.90 -3.75
CA LYS A 19 -7.96 -7.87 -4.79
C LYS A 19 -7.82 -7.17 -6.14
N PHE A 20 -6.70 -7.44 -6.79
CA PHE A 20 -6.39 -6.96 -8.12
C PHE A 20 -6.06 -8.15 -9.02
N ILE A 21 -6.62 -8.18 -10.22
CA ILE A 21 -6.23 -9.12 -11.28
C ILE A 21 -5.92 -8.28 -12.51
N MET A 22 -4.74 -8.51 -13.09
CA MET A 22 -4.27 -7.76 -14.24
C MET A 22 -3.42 -8.62 -15.17
N LYS A 23 -3.25 -8.16 -16.40
CA LYS A 23 -2.30 -8.73 -17.36
C LYS A 23 -0.89 -8.55 -16.80
N SER A 24 -0.09 -9.61 -16.89
CA SER A 24 1.29 -9.63 -16.39
C SER A 24 2.22 -8.60 -17.05
N GLU A 25 1.89 -8.15 -18.27
CA GLU A 25 2.72 -7.23 -19.07
C GLU A 25 2.93 -5.89 -18.37
N CYS A 26 1.86 -5.25 -17.90
CA CYS A 26 1.97 -3.97 -17.19
C CYS A 26 2.87 -4.05 -15.93
N MET A 27 2.84 -5.19 -15.23
CA MET A 27 3.69 -5.39 -14.05
C MET A 27 5.14 -5.68 -14.43
N ARG A 28 5.40 -6.32 -15.58
CA ARG A 28 6.77 -6.50 -16.08
C ARG A 28 7.40 -5.16 -16.40
N GLU A 29 6.67 -4.29 -17.07
CA GLU A 29 7.11 -2.92 -17.35
C GLU A 29 7.40 -2.19 -16.04
N ALA A 30 6.47 -2.22 -15.09
CA ALA A 30 6.65 -1.63 -13.77
C ALA A 30 7.94 -2.11 -13.09
N PHE A 31 8.12 -3.42 -12.93
CA PHE A 31 9.29 -3.95 -12.20
C PHE A 31 10.62 -3.82 -12.95
N ASN A 32 10.59 -3.64 -14.27
CA ASN A 32 11.79 -3.31 -15.05
C ASN A 32 12.20 -1.85 -14.88
N GLU A 33 11.24 -0.95 -14.62
CA GLU A 33 11.51 0.48 -14.40
C GLU A 33 11.81 0.80 -12.93
N LEU A 34 11.25 0.05 -11.97
CA LEU A 34 11.46 0.30 -10.55
C LEU A 34 12.93 0.17 -10.12
N ASP A 35 13.34 1.03 -9.19
CA ASP A 35 14.72 1.08 -8.71
C ASP A 35 15.03 -0.10 -7.77
N THR A 36 15.82 -1.05 -8.26
CA THR A 36 16.25 -2.25 -7.53
C THR A 36 17.20 -1.98 -6.36
N SER A 37 17.73 -0.75 -6.24
CA SER A 37 18.52 -0.30 -5.09
C SER A 37 17.67 0.03 -3.86
N SER A 38 16.35 0.18 -4.04
CA SER A 38 15.41 0.37 -2.93
C SER A 38 15.38 -0.85 -2.01
N GLU A 39 15.34 -0.63 -0.70
CA GLU A 39 15.16 -1.71 0.28
C GLU A 39 13.69 -2.14 0.39
N VAL A 40 12.78 -1.20 0.14
CA VAL A 40 11.34 -1.33 0.32
C VAL A 40 10.60 -1.15 -1.00
N LEU A 41 9.54 -1.94 -1.19
CA LEU A 41 8.48 -1.69 -2.16
C LEU A 41 7.25 -1.22 -1.39
N GLU A 42 6.85 0.02 -1.61
CA GLU A 42 5.59 0.55 -1.09
C GLU A 42 4.46 0.29 -2.09
N VAL A 43 3.39 -0.31 -1.61
CA VAL A 43 2.16 -0.61 -2.35
C VAL A 43 1.05 0.23 -1.76
N ALA A 44 0.55 1.19 -2.55
CA ALA A 44 -0.55 2.05 -2.16
C ALA A 44 -1.81 1.73 -2.96
N VAL A 45 -2.93 1.61 -2.27
CA VAL A 45 -4.25 1.39 -2.87
C VAL A 45 -5.11 2.62 -2.62
N ILE A 46 -5.57 3.24 -3.71
CA ILE A 46 -6.56 4.31 -3.66
C ILE A 46 -7.90 3.69 -4.08
N PRO A 47 -8.83 3.49 -3.13
CA PRO A 47 -10.05 2.73 -3.39
C PRO A 47 -11.13 3.56 -4.11
N PRO A 48 -12.10 2.89 -4.78
CA PRO A 48 -13.33 3.53 -5.21
C PRO A 48 -14.17 4.04 -4.02
N PRO A 49 -14.96 5.12 -4.17
CA PRO A 49 -15.32 5.81 -5.42
C PRO A 49 -14.40 6.98 -5.78
N ALA A 50 -13.15 7.04 -5.29
CA ALA A 50 -12.24 8.12 -5.61
C ALA A 50 -12.07 8.28 -7.14
N VAL A 51 -12.08 9.53 -7.62
CA VAL A 51 -11.98 9.88 -9.06
C VAL A 51 -10.77 9.21 -9.71
N GLN A 52 -9.66 9.10 -8.98
CA GLN A 52 -8.43 8.49 -9.45
C GLN A 52 -8.11 7.19 -8.71
N SER A 53 -9.09 6.28 -8.62
CA SER A 53 -8.88 4.93 -8.06
C SER A 53 -7.76 4.22 -8.81
N ARG A 54 -6.73 3.77 -8.09
CA ARG A 54 -5.52 3.18 -8.68
C ARG A 54 -4.73 2.36 -7.68
N LEU A 55 -3.93 1.44 -8.21
CA LEU A 55 -2.86 0.75 -7.49
C LEU A 55 -1.56 1.49 -7.81
N ARG A 56 -0.78 1.83 -6.80
CA ARG A 56 0.52 2.49 -6.98
C ARG A 56 1.62 1.64 -6.35
N LEU A 57 2.71 1.46 -7.08
CA LEU A 57 3.96 0.90 -6.58
C LEU A 57 4.97 2.04 -6.45
N THR A 58 5.75 2.04 -5.38
CA THR A 58 6.75 3.08 -5.13
C THR A 58 8.03 2.46 -4.57
N THR A 59 9.16 2.92 -5.09
CA THR A 59 10.51 2.57 -4.61
C THR A 59 11.29 3.84 -4.28
N TYR A 60 12.16 3.74 -3.28
CA TYR A 60 13.00 4.82 -2.77
C TYR A 60 14.47 4.43 -2.91
N GLY A 61 15.01 4.59 -4.11
CA GLY A 61 16.39 4.20 -4.39
C GLY A 61 17.32 5.39 -4.59
N PHE A 62 18.56 5.12 -5.01
CA PHE A 62 19.58 6.17 -5.18
C PHE A 62 19.25 7.17 -6.29
N ALA A 63 18.49 6.75 -7.31
CA ALA A 63 18.02 7.62 -8.37
C ALA A 63 16.86 8.53 -7.94
N GLY A 64 16.37 8.38 -6.70
CA GLY A 64 15.23 9.09 -6.15
C GLY A 64 14.01 8.19 -5.96
N THR A 65 12.85 8.83 -5.82
CA THR A 65 11.57 8.13 -5.70
C THR A 65 11.00 7.84 -7.07
N MET A 66 10.66 6.57 -7.32
CA MET A 66 9.99 6.16 -8.56
C MET A 66 8.58 5.68 -8.24
N HIS A 67 7.62 6.08 -9.06
CA HIS A 67 6.22 5.71 -8.92
C HIS A 67 5.74 5.01 -10.19
N PHE A 68 5.08 3.88 -10.02
CA PHE A 68 4.28 3.25 -11.05
C PHE A 68 2.80 3.32 -10.65
N ASP A 69 1.97 3.93 -11.48
CA ASP A 69 0.54 4.05 -11.26
C ASP A 69 -0.23 3.16 -12.24
N LEU A 70 -1.07 2.27 -11.71
CA LEU A 70 -2.01 1.45 -12.48
C LEU A 70 -3.44 1.91 -12.18
N PRO A 71 -4.04 2.74 -13.04
CA PRO A 71 -5.41 3.19 -12.88
C PRO A 71 -6.40 2.02 -12.95
N ARG A 72 -7.47 2.09 -12.16
CA ARG A 72 -8.57 1.12 -12.22
C ARG A 72 -9.18 0.98 -13.63
N SER A 73 -9.19 2.05 -14.39
CA SER A 73 -9.74 2.11 -15.75
C SER A 73 -8.79 1.62 -16.84
N SER A 74 -7.59 1.15 -16.49
CA SER A 74 -6.63 0.60 -17.45
C SER A 74 -7.19 -0.68 -18.10
N ASP A 75 -6.92 -0.86 -19.39
CA ASP A 75 -7.22 -2.07 -20.17
C ASP A 75 -6.40 -3.31 -19.75
N GLN A 76 -5.36 -3.09 -18.94
CA GLN A 76 -4.54 -4.12 -18.33
C GLN A 76 -5.18 -4.69 -17.07
N VAL A 77 -6.13 -3.97 -16.45
CA VAL A 77 -6.82 -4.36 -15.22
C VAL A 77 -8.08 -5.15 -15.56
N GLU A 78 -8.15 -6.38 -15.08
CA GLU A 78 -9.33 -7.26 -15.23
C GLU A 78 -10.24 -7.17 -13.98
N VAL A 79 -9.64 -7.08 -12.78
CA VAL A 79 -10.36 -6.95 -11.51
C VAL A 79 -9.68 -5.89 -10.64
N PHE A 80 -10.49 -5.01 -10.06
CA PHE A 80 -10.06 -4.03 -9.07
C PHE A 80 -11.14 -3.94 -7.98
N GLU A 81 -10.93 -4.68 -6.90
CA GLU A 81 -11.82 -4.78 -5.76
C GLU A 81 -11.10 -4.26 -4.53
N SER A 82 -11.68 -3.26 -3.88
CA SER A 82 -11.21 -2.75 -2.59
C SER A 82 -12.41 -2.45 -1.73
N ALA A 83 -12.46 -3.04 -0.54
CA ALA A 83 -13.50 -2.78 0.45
C ALA A 83 -13.17 -1.55 1.34
N ALA A 84 -12.03 -0.89 1.09
CA ALA A 84 -11.57 0.24 1.88
C ALA A 84 -12.40 1.50 1.63
N ALA A 85 -12.69 2.25 2.69
CA ALA A 85 -13.25 3.61 2.56
C ALA A 85 -12.17 4.69 2.39
N SER A 86 -10.90 4.37 2.67
CA SER A 86 -9.77 5.31 2.65
C SER A 86 -8.56 4.69 1.95
N PRO A 87 -7.63 5.52 1.41
CA PRO A 87 -6.36 5.02 0.89
C PRO A 87 -5.60 4.20 1.92
N ARG A 88 -4.90 3.16 1.44
CA ARG A 88 -4.03 2.31 2.25
C ARG A 88 -2.65 2.23 1.65
N ILE A 89 -1.66 2.05 2.53
CA ILE A 89 -0.26 1.90 2.17
C ILE A 89 0.29 0.71 2.94
N ALA A 90 0.96 -0.20 2.24
CA ALA A 90 1.71 -1.30 2.84
C ALA A 90 3.12 -1.34 2.25
N ARG A 91 4.11 -1.56 3.10
CA ARG A 91 5.52 -1.63 2.70
C ARG A 91 6.00 -3.06 2.79
N PHE A 92 6.82 -3.48 1.84
CA PHE A 92 7.37 -4.84 1.79
C PHE A 92 8.86 -4.77 1.50
N ARG A 93 9.66 -5.66 2.10
CA ARG A 93 11.08 -5.75 1.74
C ARG A 93 11.24 -6.21 0.31
N LEU A 94 11.78 -5.33 -0.54
CA LEU A 94 11.93 -5.61 -1.97
C LEU A 94 12.85 -6.81 -2.20
N SER A 95 13.86 -7.00 -1.34
CA SER A 95 14.77 -8.15 -1.40
C SER A 95 14.07 -9.51 -1.31
N LEU A 96 12.97 -9.62 -0.55
CA LEU A 96 12.17 -10.85 -0.43
C LEU A 96 11.29 -11.08 -1.66
N LEU A 97 10.89 -10.01 -2.34
CA LEU A 97 10.00 -10.06 -3.50
C LEU A 97 10.73 -10.28 -4.83
N ARG A 98 12.07 -10.15 -4.89
CA ARG A 98 12.86 -10.26 -6.13
C ARG A 98 12.56 -11.51 -6.96
N LEU A 99 12.38 -12.67 -6.33
CA LEU A 99 12.06 -13.90 -7.05
C LEU A 99 10.65 -13.90 -7.64
N ALA A 100 9.68 -13.34 -6.91
CA ALA A 100 8.31 -13.17 -7.39
C ALA A 100 8.28 -12.22 -8.59
N THR A 101 8.93 -11.06 -8.47
CA THR A 101 8.86 -9.97 -9.45
C THR A 101 9.66 -10.22 -10.72
N SER A 102 10.67 -11.09 -10.71
CA SER A 102 11.48 -11.40 -11.90
C SER A 102 11.12 -12.73 -12.54
N ARG A 103 11.31 -13.85 -11.83
CA ARG A 103 11.24 -15.18 -12.42
C ARG A 103 9.80 -15.61 -12.70
N ALA A 104 8.94 -15.57 -11.68
CA ALA A 104 7.54 -15.99 -11.85
C ALA A 104 6.79 -15.06 -12.81
N LEU A 105 7.00 -13.75 -12.68
CA LEU A 105 6.38 -12.75 -13.53
C LEU A 105 6.79 -12.87 -15.01
N SER A 106 8.03 -13.25 -15.31
CA SER A 106 8.49 -13.45 -16.70
C SER A 106 7.73 -14.54 -17.45
N MET A 107 7.20 -15.54 -16.73
CA MET A 107 6.47 -16.67 -17.30
C MET A 107 4.94 -16.49 -17.20
N ALA A 108 4.48 -15.55 -16.39
CA ALA A 108 3.07 -15.37 -16.10
C ALA A 108 2.32 -14.74 -17.28
N SER A 109 1.08 -15.16 -17.48
CA SER A 109 0.09 -14.50 -18.35
C SER A 109 -0.72 -13.48 -17.55
N ARG A 110 -1.12 -13.83 -16.32
CA ARG A 110 -1.84 -12.96 -15.37
C ARG A 110 -1.18 -12.95 -13.99
N ILE A 111 -1.44 -11.88 -13.27
CA ILE A 111 -1.07 -11.73 -11.87
C ILE A 111 -2.29 -11.34 -11.04
N SER A 112 -2.46 -12.01 -9.91
CA SER A 112 -3.39 -11.62 -8.86
C SER A 112 -2.62 -11.11 -7.65
N LEU A 113 -2.92 -9.89 -7.24
CA LEU A 113 -2.43 -9.29 -6.00
C LEU A 113 -3.57 -9.24 -5.01
N ARG A 114 -3.34 -9.76 -3.81
CA ARG A 114 -4.29 -9.73 -2.70
C ARG A 114 -3.63 -9.17 -1.47
N ILE A 115 -4.31 -8.23 -0.82
CA ILE A 115 -3.90 -7.71 0.48
C ILE A 115 -5.02 -8.05 1.46
N ASN A 116 -4.67 -8.63 2.60
CA ASN A 116 -5.63 -8.89 3.67
C ASN A 116 -5.66 -7.74 4.69
N ASP A 117 -6.61 -7.81 5.62
CA ASP A 117 -6.77 -6.86 6.73
C ASP A 117 -5.53 -6.70 7.63
N ARG A 118 -4.65 -7.70 7.67
CA ARG A 118 -3.35 -7.67 8.38
C ARG A 118 -2.22 -7.04 7.57
N GLY A 119 -2.46 -6.64 6.32
CA GLY A 119 -1.46 -6.07 5.41
C GLY A 119 -0.55 -7.11 4.75
N PHE A 120 -0.86 -8.41 4.86
CA PHE A 120 -0.09 -9.45 4.17
C PHE A 120 -0.40 -9.41 2.69
N LEU A 121 0.64 -9.58 1.88
CA LEU A 121 0.55 -9.62 0.44
C LEU A 121 0.60 -11.07 -0.05
N SER A 122 -0.39 -11.45 -0.83
CA SER A 122 -0.41 -12.65 -1.66
C SER A 122 -0.24 -12.23 -3.12
N ILE A 123 0.75 -12.81 -3.79
CA ILE A 123 1.01 -12.61 -5.21
C ILE A 123 0.89 -13.97 -5.90
N GLN A 124 -0.15 -14.13 -6.71
CA GLN A 124 -0.38 -15.35 -7.46
C GLN A 124 -0.18 -15.11 -8.96
N TYR A 125 0.65 -15.93 -9.58
CA TYR A 125 0.97 -15.91 -11.00
C TYR A 125 0.26 -17.06 -11.71
N MET A 126 -0.47 -16.75 -12.77
CA MET A 126 -1.01 -17.74 -13.71
C MET A 126 0.00 -17.96 -14.83
N ILE A 127 0.52 -19.17 -14.99
CA ILE A 127 1.51 -19.54 -16.00
C ILE A 127 0.86 -20.53 -16.96
N ASN A 128 0.89 -20.21 -18.26
CA ASN A 128 0.41 -21.10 -19.29
C ASN A 128 1.55 -22.03 -19.72
N LEU A 129 1.34 -23.33 -19.63
CA LEU A 129 2.31 -24.34 -20.02
C LEU A 129 2.19 -24.67 -21.52
N SER A 130 3.25 -25.26 -22.08
CA SER A 130 3.32 -25.54 -23.52
C SER A 130 2.34 -26.61 -24.00
N ASP A 131 1.86 -27.45 -23.09
CA ASP A 131 0.86 -28.50 -23.33
C ASP A 131 -0.59 -27.98 -23.24
N GLY A 132 -0.78 -26.68 -22.97
CA GLY A 132 -2.08 -26.04 -22.83
C GLY A 132 -2.62 -26.05 -21.40
N GLU A 133 -1.94 -26.69 -20.46
CA GLU A 133 -2.29 -26.67 -19.04
C GLU A 133 -1.93 -25.33 -18.38
N VAL A 134 -2.49 -25.08 -17.20
CA VAL A 134 -2.23 -23.87 -16.42
C VAL A 134 -1.64 -24.23 -15.07
N ALA A 135 -0.50 -23.62 -14.75
CA ALA A 135 0.13 -23.72 -13.44
C ALA A 135 -0.02 -22.41 -12.67
N PHE A 136 -0.05 -22.50 -11.34
CA PHE A 136 -0.07 -21.34 -10.46
C PHE A 136 1.15 -21.35 -9.55
N VAL A 137 1.75 -20.17 -9.37
CA VAL A 137 2.81 -19.94 -8.39
C VAL A 137 2.34 -18.83 -7.46
N GLU A 138 2.38 -19.08 -6.16
CA GLU A 138 1.94 -18.11 -5.17
C GLU A 138 3.06 -17.77 -4.19
N PHE A 139 3.22 -16.47 -3.94
CA PHE A 139 4.15 -15.92 -2.97
C PHE A 139 3.37 -15.18 -1.89
N PHE A 140 3.81 -15.36 -0.65
CA PHE A 140 3.31 -14.61 0.50
C PHE A 140 4.42 -13.72 1.03
N CYS A 141 4.07 -12.49 1.38
CA CYS A 141 4.98 -11.53 1.96
C CYS A 141 4.30 -10.81 3.12
N VAL A 142 4.99 -10.77 4.26
CA VAL A 142 4.56 -9.96 5.41
C VAL A 142 4.99 -8.51 5.18
N PRO A 143 4.19 -7.53 5.64
CA PRO A 143 4.59 -6.14 5.57
C PRO A 143 5.82 -5.89 6.43
N ASP A 144 6.68 -4.98 5.98
CA ASP A 144 7.76 -4.42 6.78
C ASP A 144 7.15 -3.35 7.68
N VAL A 145 7.10 -3.64 8.98
CA VAL A 145 6.66 -2.67 10.00
C VAL A 145 7.87 -1.84 10.38
N ASP A 146 7.86 -0.55 10.00
CA ASP A 146 8.80 0.41 10.55
C ASP A 146 8.46 0.59 12.05
N GLU A 147 9.41 0.31 12.95
CA GLU A 147 9.20 0.43 14.42
C GLU A 147 8.87 1.86 14.90
N THR A 148 8.82 2.85 14.00
CA THR A 148 8.61 4.27 14.28
C THR A 148 7.16 4.71 14.50
N ASP A 149 6.16 3.85 14.30
CA ASP A 149 4.75 4.20 14.57
C ASP A 149 4.32 4.01 16.05
N GLN A 150 5.26 3.72 16.96
CA GLN A 150 5.03 3.68 18.41
C GLN A 150 5.41 5.00 19.12
N SER A 151 4.88 6.12 18.66
CA SER A 151 4.79 7.36 19.44
C SER A 151 3.67 8.19 18.81
N GLU A 152 2.52 8.45 19.43
CA GLU A 152 2.33 9.12 20.70
C GLU A 152 0.93 8.77 21.28
N SER A 153 0.90 8.23 22.50
CA SER A 153 -0.26 8.33 23.40
C SER A 153 0.23 8.14 24.84
N GLN A 154 1.18 8.98 25.26
CA GLN A 154 1.39 9.22 26.69
C GLN A 154 0.59 10.45 27.08
N THR A 155 -0.61 10.19 27.61
CA THR A 155 -1.40 11.17 28.34
C THR A 155 -0.62 11.60 29.59
N SER A 156 0.04 12.76 29.53
CA SER A 156 0.61 13.40 30.71
C SER A 156 -0.52 13.86 31.64
N THR A 157 -0.87 13.03 32.62
CA THR A 157 -1.65 13.43 33.78
C THR A 157 -0.80 14.31 34.69
N ASN A 158 -0.94 15.63 34.58
CA ASN A 158 -0.45 16.57 35.60
C ASN A 158 -1.60 16.94 36.55
N SER A 159 -1.46 16.51 37.81
CA SER A 159 -2.27 16.91 38.95
C SER A 159 -2.07 18.39 39.33
N PRO A 160 -3.08 19.07 39.92
CA PRO A 160 -3.06 20.53 40.11
C PRO A 160 -2.40 20.97 41.43
N GLN A 161 -1.58 22.02 41.37
CA GLN A 161 -1.17 22.81 42.55
C GLN A 161 -1.64 24.27 42.46
N LYS A 162 -2.00 24.79 43.62
CA LYS A 162 -2.80 25.99 43.95
C LYS A 162 -2.09 27.33 43.80
N SER A 163 -2.95 28.37 43.74
CA SER A 163 -2.76 29.81 44.07
C SER A 163 -2.16 30.68 42.96
N SER A 164 -2.60 31.90 42.67
CA SER A 164 -3.34 32.92 43.44
C SER A 164 -4.07 33.92 42.52
N LYS A 165 -5.13 34.55 43.05
CA LYS A 165 -5.97 35.59 42.44
C LYS A 165 -5.17 36.83 41.99
N ILE A 166 -5.60 37.50 40.92
CA ILE A 166 -5.74 38.97 40.78
C ILE A 166 -6.73 39.30 39.64
N SER A 167 -7.44 40.40 39.83
CA SER A 167 -8.66 40.94 39.23
C SER A 167 -8.51 41.70 37.90
N HIS A 168 -9.62 41.71 37.14
CA HIS A 168 -10.17 42.78 36.28
C HIS A 168 -9.24 43.52 35.30
N PHE A 169 -9.47 43.33 33.99
CA PHE A 169 -9.67 44.47 33.07
C PHE A 169 -10.43 44.01 31.81
N ALA A 170 -11.51 44.71 31.50
CA ALA A 170 -12.25 44.57 30.24
C ALA A 170 -11.52 45.34 29.14
N SER A 171 -11.46 44.81 27.93
CA SER A 171 -11.34 45.59 26.70
C SER A 171 -11.76 44.77 25.49
N THR A 172 -12.91 45.17 24.97
CA THR A 172 -13.48 44.99 23.63
C THR A 172 -12.42 45.09 22.54
N LEU A 173 -12.44 44.22 21.52
CA LEU A 173 -12.03 44.53 20.15
C LEU A 173 -12.61 43.49 19.17
N LYS A 174 -13.21 44.00 18.09
CA LYS A 174 -14.00 43.32 17.07
C LYS A 174 -13.13 42.59 16.03
N CYS A 175 -13.75 41.61 15.36
CA CYS A 175 -13.30 41.02 14.09
C CYS A 175 -13.05 42.07 13.00
N PRO A 176 -12.30 41.70 11.96
CA PRO A 176 -12.96 41.56 10.67
C PRO A 176 -12.64 40.26 9.93
N THR A 177 -13.69 39.76 9.29
CA THR A 177 -13.70 38.83 8.16
C THR A 177 -12.76 39.29 7.05
N ASN A 178 -12.01 38.37 6.45
CA ASN A 178 -11.71 38.43 5.02
C ASN A 178 -11.61 37.00 4.48
N ALA A 179 -12.55 36.72 3.57
CA ALA A 179 -12.61 35.54 2.73
C ALA A 179 -11.71 35.75 1.50
N THR A 180 -11.02 34.70 1.09
CA THR A 180 -10.56 34.47 -0.29
C THR A 180 -10.45 32.97 -0.46
N ASP A 181 -11.47 32.36 -1.05
CA ASP A 181 -11.41 31.00 -1.59
C ASP A 181 -10.59 31.02 -2.89
N PRO A 182 -9.71 30.03 -3.12
CA PRO A 182 -8.99 29.92 -4.40
C PRO A 182 -9.84 29.23 -5.48
N ASP A 183 -10.02 29.95 -6.60
CA ASP A 183 -10.65 29.51 -7.85
C ASP A 183 -9.70 28.57 -8.62
N TRP A 184 -10.21 27.40 -9.03
CA TRP A 184 -9.49 26.41 -9.83
C TRP A 184 -10.16 26.30 -11.21
N SER A 185 -9.76 27.21 -12.09
CA SER A 185 -10.18 27.27 -13.49
C SER A 185 -8.95 27.46 -14.39
N ASP A 186 -8.27 26.36 -14.76
CA ASP A 186 -7.76 26.05 -16.13
C ASP A 186 -7.04 24.70 -16.14
#